data_AF-A0A1N6KQE7-F1
#
_entry.id   AF-A0A1N6KQE7-F1
#
_cell.length_a   1.000
_cell.length_b   1.000
_cell.length_c   1.000
_cell.angle_alpha   90.00
_cell.angle_beta   90.00
_cell.angle_gamma   90.00
#
_symmetry.space_group_name_H-M   'P 1'
#
loop_
_entity.id
_entity.type
_entity.pdbx_description
1 polymer ?
#
loop_
_entity_poly.entity_id
_entity_poly.type
_entity_poly.pdbx_seq_one_letter_code
_entity_poly.pdbx_strand_id
1 'polypeptide(L)'
;MADVTILVCACGMRLRAAGAVPGRVGKCPACGGLLRVPDAKAIAIPAPPSVGADPNPDPDPEATAGAYGLAAASTSRPSSYSPTRVRSPREPSTASSKSRWNGLIRVPPHPETRLRESLLYPLWGETGIALLILMPPVFWLATIPLLTIVLAWGAGSVSGPLGTMLALLPSGLVLLPLGSFTLLFLGRVVTTSAVGEVHHPRWPDWDPVEMLHGIGRWIWAILVGGLLGGFPSVAYWLYCGDVDLFDAIILVELAAVGAIYGQVALLASILYDDPLGAHPGTVVRAIWRVGWAWVFPSIVIATFLTVAWYALTVLLEVQSPWLSALAYWGYWVFLCYGAMVVLRVLGLFYHRHARVLGWFRERPRWGG
;
A
#
# COMPACT_ATOMS: atom_id res chain seq x y z
N MET A 1 -13.71 35.88 4.90
CA MET A 1 -12.93 34.61 4.78
C MET A 1 -12.75 34.08 6.19
N ALA A 2 -13.16 32.84 6.48
CA ALA A 2 -13.03 32.27 7.82
C ALA A 2 -11.56 31.93 8.10
N ASP A 3 -11.04 32.33 9.27
CA ASP A 3 -9.66 32.11 9.66
C ASP A 3 -9.42 30.60 9.92
N VAL A 4 -8.43 30.00 9.25
CA VAL A 4 -8.18 28.54 9.32
C VAL A 4 -7.04 28.28 10.29
N THR A 5 -7.36 27.80 11.50
CA THR A 5 -6.35 27.38 12.48
C THR A 5 -5.63 26.12 12.02
N ILE A 6 -4.30 26.19 11.91
CA ILE A 6 -3.44 25.05 11.60
C ILE A 6 -2.78 24.57 12.90
N LEU A 7 -3.12 23.35 13.32
CA LEU A 7 -2.49 22.69 14.47
C LEU A 7 -1.32 21.83 13.99
N VAL A 8 -0.19 21.88 14.69
CA VAL A 8 0.98 21.04 14.40
C VAL A 8 1.18 20.04 15.54
N CYS A 9 1.17 18.75 15.22
CA CYS A 9 1.41 17.69 16.19
C CYS A 9 2.91 17.48 16.42
N ALA A 10 3.27 16.90 17.57
CA ALA A 10 4.64 16.50 17.89
C ALA A 10 5.21 15.47 16.89
N CYS A 11 4.37 14.68 16.23
CA CYS A 11 4.80 13.78 15.14
C CYS A 11 5.08 14.50 13.81
N GLY A 12 4.92 15.83 13.75
CA GLY A 12 5.10 16.66 12.56
C GLY A 12 3.86 16.80 11.67
N MET A 13 2.76 16.10 11.96
CA MET A 13 1.53 16.21 11.17
C MET A 13 0.83 17.55 11.40
N ARG A 14 0.46 18.23 10.30
CA ARG A 14 -0.30 19.49 10.31
C ARG A 14 -1.77 19.21 10.03
N LEU A 15 -2.66 19.69 10.89
CA LEU A 15 -4.11 19.49 10.78
C LEU A 15 -4.80 20.85 10.62
N ARG A 16 -5.64 20.96 9.59
CA ARG A 16 -6.54 22.11 9.42
C ARG A 16 -7.78 21.89 10.27
N ALA A 17 -7.96 22.74 11.27
CA ALA A 17 -9.05 22.64 12.23
C ALA A 17 -10.07 23.77 11.99
N ALA A 18 -10.67 23.79 10.79
CA ALA A 18 -11.65 24.81 10.43
C ALA A 18 -12.87 24.74 11.37
N GLY A 19 -13.20 25.85 12.02
CA GLY A 19 -14.33 25.92 12.97
C GLY A 19 -14.11 25.21 14.30
N ALA A 20 -12.87 24.86 14.65
CA ALA A 20 -12.60 24.21 15.92
C ALA A 20 -12.78 25.19 17.10
N VAL A 21 -13.58 24.79 18.09
CA VAL A 21 -13.82 25.58 19.29
C VAL A 21 -12.53 25.66 20.12
N PRO A 22 -12.04 26.87 20.48
CA PRO A 22 -10.88 27.04 21.35
C PRO A 22 -11.00 26.22 22.63
N GLY A 23 -9.90 25.56 23.03
CA GLY A 23 -9.87 24.69 24.20
C GLY A 23 -10.34 23.24 23.95
N ARG A 24 -10.95 22.93 22.80
CA ARG A 24 -11.30 21.55 22.45
C ARG A 24 -10.02 20.75 22.17
N VAL A 25 -10.01 19.49 22.64
CA VAL A 25 -8.91 18.56 22.43
C VAL A 25 -9.30 17.56 21.34
N GLY A 26 -8.52 17.48 20.27
CA GLY A 26 -8.61 16.47 19.22
C GLY A 26 -7.48 15.44 19.34
N LYS A 27 -7.59 14.33 18.61
CA LYS A 27 -6.51 13.35 18.46
C LYS A 27 -5.88 13.47 17.07
N CYS A 28 -4.56 13.41 17.01
CA CYS A 28 -3.84 13.30 15.75
C CYS A 28 -4.14 11.93 15.12
N PRO A 29 -4.56 11.87 13.84
CA PRO A 29 -4.86 10.59 13.19
C PRO A 29 -3.62 9.76 12.89
N ALA A 30 -2.41 10.35 12.87
CA ALA A 30 -1.18 9.62 12.63
C ALA A 30 -0.64 8.91 13.88
N CYS A 31 -0.47 9.64 15.00
CA CYS A 31 0.18 9.08 16.20
C CYS A 31 -0.76 8.94 17.40
N GLY A 32 -2.02 9.37 17.28
CA GLY A 32 -2.98 9.38 18.41
C GLY A 32 -2.73 10.47 19.46
N GLY A 33 -1.68 11.29 19.29
CA GLY A 33 -1.33 12.37 20.22
C GLY A 33 -2.45 13.41 20.37
N LEU A 34 -2.67 13.90 21.58
CA LEU A 34 -3.69 14.90 21.87
C LEU A 34 -3.23 16.28 21.40
N LEU A 35 -4.11 16.97 20.68
CA LEU A 35 -3.89 18.33 20.18
C LEU A 35 -4.97 19.24 20.75
N ARG A 36 -4.55 20.26 21.49
CA ARG A 36 -5.47 21.25 22.03
C ARG A 36 -5.50 22.45 21.10
N VAL A 37 -6.70 22.88 20.73
CA VAL A 37 -6.89 24.15 20.01
C VAL A 37 -6.51 25.28 20.97
N PRO A 38 -5.56 26.17 20.62
CA PRO A 38 -5.16 27.28 21.47
C PRO A 38 -6.39 28.10 21.90
N ASP A 39 -6.45 28.43 23.18
CA ASP A 39 -7.49 29.33 23.68
C ASP A 39 -7.26 30.72 23.05
N ALA A 40 -8.25 31.23 22.32
CA ALA A 40 -8.15 32.51 21.58
C ALA A 40 -7.80 33.72 22.48
N LYS A 41 -7.89 33.55 23.80
CA LYS A 41 -7.68 34.58 24.81
C LYS A 41 -6.20 34.74 25.24
N ALA A 42 -5.28 33.92 24.76
CA ALA A 42 -3.91 33.88 25.28
C ALA A 42 -2.84 34.59 24.43
N ILE A 43 -3.21 35.23 23.32
CA ILE A 43 -2.26 36.07 22.57
C ILE A 43 -2.68 37.53 22.74
N ALA A 44 -2.51 38.07 23.94
CA ALA A 44 -2.25 39.50 24.06
C ALA A 44 -0.87 39.71 23.44
N ILE A 45 -0.83 39.93 22.12
CA ILE A 45 0.36 40.43 21.44
C ILE A 45 0.67 41.75 22.18
N PRO A 46 1.80 41.88 22.92
CA PRO A 46 2.19 43.17 23.44
C PRO A 46 2.21 44.12 22.25
N ALA A 47 1.48 45.23 22.36
CA ALA A 47 1.32 46.18 21.27
C ALA A 47 2.69 46.47 20.64
N PRO A 48 2.85 46.35 19.31
CA PRO A 48 4.08 46.80 18.68
C PRO A 48 4.29 48.26 19.11
N PRO A 49 5.51 48.66 19.47
CA PRO A 49 5.80 50.06 19.79
C PRO A 49 5.26 50.89 18.62
N SER A 50 4.40 51.86 18.95
CA SER A 50 3.90 52.83 18.00
C SER A 50 5.09 53.49 17.35
N VAL A 51 5.38 53.12 16.11
CA VAL A 51 6.22 53.91 15.22
C VAL A 51 5.40 55.18 14.99
N GLY A 52 5.74 56.20 15.75
CA GLY A 52 5.26 57.55 15.51
C GLY A 52 5.58 57.89 14.08
N ALA A 53 4.54 58.22 13.32
CA ALA A 53 4.68 58.98 12.10
C ALA A 53 5.47 60.25 12.44
N ASP A 54 6.48 60.54 11.62
CA ASP A 54 7.03 61.88 11.50
C ASP A 54 5.90 62.86 11.16
N PRO A 55 5.74 63.91 11.98
CA PRO A 55 5.71 65.24 11.42
C PRO A 55 6.90 66.04 11.98
N ASN A 56 7.88 66.30 11.11
CA ASN A 56 8.34 67.64 10.67
C ASN A 56 8.25 68.79 11.71
N PRO A 57 9.06 69.86 11.62
CA PRO A 57 10.52 70.05 11.50
C PRO A 57 11.11 70.70 12.77
N ASP A 58 12.42 70.55 13.03
CA ASP A 58 13.14 71.42 13.99
C ASP A 58 13.87 72.56 13.25
N PRO A 59 13.66 73.82 13.70
CA PRO A 59 14.61 74.91 13.64
C PRO A 59 15.21 75.22 15.04
N ASP A 60 16.54 75.25 15.13
CA ASP A 60 17.30 76.04 16.10
C ASP A 60 17.67 77.37 15.42
N PRO A 61 17.40 78.57 16.00
CA PRO A 61 17.28 78.96 17.42
C PRO A 61 15.90 78.62 18.05
N GLU A 62 15.67 78.58 19.37
CA GLU A 62 16.31 79.31 20.48
C GLU A 62 16.15 78.56 21.83
N ALA A 63 17.20 78.66 22.65
CA ALA A 63 17.17 78.79 24.11
C ALA A 63 16.90 77.57 25.01
N THR A 64 17.90 77.32 25.86
CA THR A 64 17.79 77.08 27.33
C THR A 64 17.04 75.84 27.82
N ALA A 65 17.34 75.23 28.95
CA ALA A 65 18.41 75.24 29.92
C ALA A 65 17.95 74.24 30.98
N GLY A 66 18.87 73.43 31.52
CA GLY A 66 18.65 72.66 32.74
C GLY A 66 17.60 71.55 32.59
N ALA A 67 17.40 70.65 33.53
CA ALA A 67 17.93 70.51 34.87
C ALA A 67 17.33 69.20 35.40
N TYR A 68 18.18 68.31 35.91
CA TYR A 68 17.99 67.37 37.03
C TYR A 68 16.74 66.45 37.11
N GLY A 69 16.98 65.17 37.46
CA GLY A 69 15.95 64.38 38.14
C GLY A 69 16.19 62.88 38.24
N LEU A 70 17.07 62.45 39.15
CA LEU A 70 17.17 61.07 39.65
C LEU A 70 15.94 60.71 40.51
N ALA A 71 15.32 59.54 40.28
CA ALA A 71 14.58 58.74 41.30
C ALA A 71 14.29 57.34 40.70
N ALA A 72 14.91 56.25 41.16
CA ALA A 72 14.69 55.47 42.38
C ALA A 72 13.82 54.20 42.14
N ALA A 73 14.45 53.07 42.45
CA ALA A 73 14.07 51.67 42.33
C ALA A 73 12.64 51.28 42.79
N SER A 74 12.08 50.25 42.12
CA SER A 74 11.18 49.30 42.79
C SER A 74 11.46 47.85 42.33
N THR A 75 11.98 47.06 43.27
CA THR A 75 12.18 45.61 43.21
C THR A 75 10.83 44.89 43.30
N SER A 76 10.42 44.20 42.23
CA SER A 76 9.28 43.26 42.27
C SER A 76 9.77 41.81 42.25
N ARG A 77 9.10 41.02 43.07
CA ARG A 77 9.51 39.74 43.68
C ARG A 77 9.21 38.56 42.73
N PRO A 78 10.08 37.54 42.61
CA PRO A 78 9.79 36.37 41.77
C PRO A 78 8.76 35.46 42.45
N SER A 79 7.63 35.25 41.77
CA SER A 79 6.58 34.28 42.12
C SER A 79 7.11 32.86 41.90
N SER A 80 7.24 32.10 42.99
CA SER A 80 7.58 30.69 43.02
C SER A 80 6.47 29.84 42.36
N TYR A 81 6.66 29.54 41.08
CA TYR A 81 5.83 28.59 40.34
C TYR A 81 6.13 27.18 40.87
N SER A 82 5.23 26.65 41.70
CA SER A 82 5.29 25.28 42.18
C SER A 82 4.88 24.34 41.03
N PRO A 83 5.76 23.44 40.54
CA PRO A 83 5.41 22.53 39.46
C PRO A 83 4.40 21.53 40.00
N THR A 84 3.13 21.77 39.70
CA THR A 84 2.05 20.80 39.90
C THR A 84 2.48 19.51 39.21
N ARG A 85 2.80 18.50 40.01
CA ARG A 85 3.21 17.16 39.60
C ARG A 85 2.24 16.68 38.53
N VAL A 86 2.64 16.82 37.26
CA VAL A 86 1.86 16.36 36.11
C VAL A 86 1.71 14.86 36.33
N ARG A 87 0.50 14.49 36.75
CA ARG A 87 0.10 13.12 36.95
C ARG A 87 0.35 12.43 35.62
N SER A 88 1.43 11.65 35.55
CA SER A 88 1.77 10.84 34.37
C SER A 88 0.47 10.21 33.89
N PRO A 89 0.07 10.43 32.61
CA PRO A 89 -1.14 9.85 32.07
C PRO A 89 -1.06 8.37 32.40
N ARG A 90 -1.97 7.91 33.27
CA ARG A 90 -2.13 6.51 33.62
C ARG A 90 -2.19 5.79 32.28
N GLU A 91 -1.13 5.05 31.95
CA GLU A 91 -1.09 4.19 30.78
C GLU A 91 -2.45 3.49 30.74
N PRO A 92 -3.23 3.67 29.66
CA PRO A 92 -4.56 3.11 29.61
C PRO A 92 -4.41 1.63 29.93
N SER A 93 -4.90 1.25 31.12
CA SER A 93 -4.88 -0.12 31.58
C SER A 93 -5.40 -0.94 30.42
N THR A 94 -4.60 -1.94 30.05
CA THR A 94 -4.80 -3.00 29.05
C THR A 94 -6.09 -3.77 29.31
N ALA A 95 -7.20 -3.04 29.32
CA ALA A 95 -8.52 -3.51 29.62
C ALA A 95 -8.90 -4.45 28.50
N SER A 96 -8.91 -5.73 28.86
CA SER A 96 -9.55 -6.78 28.10
C SER A 96 -8.95 -6.97 26.70
N SER A 97 -7.67 -7.35 26.72
CA SER A 97 -7.14 -8.43 25.88
C SER A 97 -7.99 -9.71 26.03
N LYS A 98 -9.27 -9.67 25.68
CA LYS A 98 -9.96 -10.88 25.25
C LYS A 98 -9.15 -11.33 24.03
N SER A 99 -8.51 -12.48 24.18
CA SER A 99 -7.65 -13.12 23.19
C SER A 99 -8.43 -13.29 21.89
N ARG A 100 -8.48 -12.21 21.10
CA ARG A 100 -8.89 -12.27 19.70
C ARG A 100 -7.94 -13.28 19.09
N TRP A 101 -8.51 -14.32 18.51
CA TRP A 101 -7.77 -15.48 18.05
C TRP A 101 -6.80 -14.99 16.96
N ASN A 102 -5.54 -14.79 17.32
CA ASN A 102 -4.56 -14.09 16.46
C ASN A 102 -3.94 -15.06 15.44
N GLY A 103 -4.78 -15.80 14.72
CA GLY A 103 -4.37 -16.83 13.76
C GLY A 103 -3.67 -18.05 14.40
N LEU A 104 -3.07 -18.88 13.54
CA LEU A 104 -2.29 -20.06 13.92
C LEU A 104 -0.93 -19.68 14.53
N ILE A 105 -0.37 -18.56 14.10
CA ILE A 105 0.97 -18.11 14.46
C ILE A 105 0.92 -16.69 15.00
N ARG A 106 1.60 -16.46 16.13
CA ARG A 106 1.73 -15.13 16.73
C ARG A 106 2.43 -14.17 15.77
N VAL A 107 1.82 -13.00 15.58
CA VAL A 107 2.38 -11.89 14.81
C VAL A 107 3.75 -11.47 15.37
N PRO A 108 4.83 -11.45 14.57
CA PRO A 108 6.14 -11.01 15.02
C PRO A 108 6.16 -9.48 15.25
N PRO A 109 6.99 -8.99 16.18
CA PRO A 109 7.06 -7.56 16.49
C PRO A 109 7.68 -6.70 15.38
N HIS A 110 8.47 -7.30 14.48
CA HIS A 110 9.22 -6.60 13.41
C HIS A 110 9.11 -7.35 12.07
N PRO A 111 7.89 -7.44 11.51
CA PRO A 111 7.59 -8.26 10.31
C PRO A 111 8.35 -7.83 9.05
N GLU A 112 8.95 -6.65 9.05
CA GLU A 112 9.72 -6.09 7.95
C GLU A 112 11.16 -6.58 7.90
N THR A 113 11.64 -7.48 8.77
CA THR A 113 13.07 -7.78 8.82
C THR A 113 13.47 -9.04 8.05
N ARG A 114 12.61 -10.07 8.00
CA ARG A 114 12.99 -11.39 7.46
C ARG A 114 11.98 -11.92 6.46
N LEU A 115 12.48 -12.50 5.34
CA LEU A 115 11.62 -13.19 4.36
C LEU A 115 10.79 -14.32 4.99
N ARG A 116 11.35 -14.99 6.01
CA ARG A 116 10.65 -16.01 6.80
C ARG A 116 9.34 -15.47 7.39
N GLU A 117 9.32 -14.22 7.84
CA GLU A 117 8.13 -13.61 8.41
C GLU A 117 7.08 -13.38 7.32
N SER A 118 7.49 -12.89 6.14
CA SER A 118 6.60 -12.79 4.97
C SER A 118 6.05 -14.15 4.51
N LEU A 119 6.84 -15.23 4.59
CA LEU A 119 6.35 -16.58 4.29
C LEU A 119 5.26 -17.02 5.26
N LEU A 120 5.38 -16.70 6.55
CA LEU A 120 4.38 -17.04 7.55
C LEU A 120 3.16 -16.11 7.54
N TYR A 121 3.20 -15.01 6.78
CA TYR A 121 2.14 -14.00 6.74
C TYR A 121 0.74 -14.58 6.55
N PRO A 122 0.47 -15.48 5.58
CA PRO A 122 -0.86 -16.05 5.38
C PRO A 122 -1.48 -16.77 6.61
N LEU A 123 -0.64 -17.11 7.60
CA LEU A 123 -1.04 -17.87 8.80
C LEU A 123 -1.21 -16.99 10.05
N TRP A 124 -0.93 -15.69 9.98
CA TRP A 124 -0.94 -14.77 11.13
C TRP A 124 -2.34 -14.28 11.55
N GLY A 125 -3.38 -14.56 10.79
CA GLY A 125 -4.71 -14.03 11.08
C GLY A 125 -5.85 -14.85 10.50
N GLU A 126 -7.03 -14.63 11.05
CA GLU A 126 -8.25 -15.35 10.68
C GLU A 126 -8.59 -15.15 9.19
N THR A 127 -8.38 -13.95 8.65
CA THR A 127 -8.77 -13.65 7.26
C THR A 127 -7.84 -14.30 6.23
N GLY A 128 -6.53 -14.38 6.49
CA GLY A 128 -5.58 -15.11 5.63
C GLY A 128 -5.85 -16.62 5.64
N ILE A 129 -6.09 -17.19 6.82
CA ILE A 129 -6.45 -18.61 6.97
C ILE A 129 -7.80 -18.89 6.29
N ALA A 130 -8.81 -18.05 6.51
CA ALA A 130 -10.11 -18.18 5.86
C ALA A 130 -9.97 -18.14 4.34
N LEU A 131 -9.09 -17.28 3.78
CA LEU A 131 -8.84 -17.25 2.36
C LEU A 131 -8.19 -18.56 1.86
N LEU A 132 -7.21 -19.11 2.59
CA LEU A 132 -6.57 -20.39 2.24
C LEU A 132 -7.48 -21.61 2.35
N ILE A 133 -8.47 -21.56 3.24
CA ILE A 133 -9.43 -22.66 3.41
C ILE A 133 -10.56 -22.55 2.39
N LEU A 134 -11.07 -21.33 2.15
CA LEU A 134 -12.28 -21.12 1.35
C LEU A 134 -11.99 -20.93 -0.14
N MET A 135 -10.97 -20.15 -0.52
CA MET A 135 -10.75 -19.82 -1.94
C MET A 135 -10.24 -21.02 -2.77
N PRO A 136 -9.26 -21.82 -2.33
CA PRO A 136 -8.74 -22.91 -3.15
C PRO A 136 -9.78 -23.95 -3.57
N PRO A 137 -10.68 -24.46 -2.68
CA PRO A 137 -11.76 -25.36 -3.11
C PRO A 137 -12.71 -24.72 -4.12
N VAL A 138 -13.01 -23.42 -3.97
CA VAL A 138 -13.92 -22.71 -4.89
C VAL A 138 -13.25 -22.52 -6.25
N PHE A 139 -11.98 -22.11 -6.30
CA PHE A 139 -11.22 -22.02 -7.55
C PHE A 139 -11.06 -23.38 -8.21
N TRP A 140 -10.74 -24.41 -7.43
CA TRP A 140 -10.64 -25.79 -7.89
C TRP A 140 -11.92 -26.24 -8.59
N LEU A 141 -13.09 -26.09 -7.95
CA LEU A 141 -14.38 -26.41 -8.56
C LEU A 141 -14.69 -25.54 -9.79
N ALA A 142 -14.42 -24.23 -9.71
CA ALA A 142 -14.69 -23.29 -10.80
C ALA A 142 -13.84 -23.54 -12.05
N THR A 143 -12.70 -24.23 -11.91
CA THR A 143 -11.80 -24.54 -13.02
C THR A 143 -11.96 -25.95 -13.59
N ILE A 144 -12.75 -26.83 -12.98
CA ILE A 144 -13.09 -28.14 -13.56
C ILE A 144 -13.68 -28.02 -14.98
N PRO A 145 -14.68 -27.16 -15.24
CA PRO A 145 -15.24 -27.05 -16.59
C PRO A 145 -14.19 -26.55 -17.59
N LEU A 146 -13.35 -25.59 -17.19
CA LEU A 146 -12.24 -25.09 -18.02
C LEU A 146 -11.31 -26.23 -18.46
N LEU A 147 -10.91 -27.12 -17.55
CA LEU A 147 -10.07 -28.27 -17.88
C LEU A 147 -10.75 -29.22 -18.87
N THR A 148 -12.04 -29.52 -18.67
CA THR A 148 -12.79 -30.40 -19.59
C THR A 148 -12.84 -29.81 -21.01
N ILE A 149 -12.96 -28.49 -21.13
CA ILE A 149 -13.02 -27.78 -22.41
C ILE A 149 -11.66 -27.79 -23.11
N VAL A 150 -10.57 -27.57 -22.36
CA VAL A 150 -9.22 -27.64 -22.91
C VAL A 150 -8.92 -29.03 -23.46
N LEU A 151 -9.30 -30.08 -22.73
CA LEU A 151 -9.16 -31.47 -23.20
C LEU A 151 -10.05 -31.77 -24.41
N ALA A 152 -11.30 -31.30 -24.39
CA ALA A 152 -12.25 -31.45 -25.49
C ALA A 152 -11.77 -30.75 -26.77
N TRP A 153 -11.13 -29.59 -26.64
CA TRP A 153 -10.50 -28.86 -27.74
C TRP A 153 -9.30 -29.64 -28.29
N GLY A 154 -8.41 -30.15 -27.43
CA GLY A 154 -7.30 -31.00 -27.85
C GLY A 154 -7.74 -32.26 -28.61
N ALA A 155 -8.92 -32.80 -28.27
CA ALA A 155 -9.53 -33.93 -28.96
C ALA A 155 -10.29 -33.56 -30.26
N GLY A 156 -10.40 -32.28 -30.61
CA GLY A 156 -11.14 -31.80 -31.78
C GLY A 156 -12.67 -31.85 -31.65
N SER A 157 -13.20 -32.15 -30.45
CA SER A 157 -14.65 -32.27 -30.21
C SER A 157 -15.37 -30.93 -30.13
N VAL A 158 -14.65 -29.85 -29.82
CA VAL A 158 -15.14 -28.47 -29.88
C VAL A 158 -14.55 -27.82 -31.11
N SER A 159 -15.32 -27.78 -32.19
CA SER A 159 -14.93 -27.10 -33.43
C SER A 159 -15.58 -25.71 -33.52
N GLY A 160 -14.76 -24.69 -33.74
CA GLY A 160 -15.21 -23.34 -34.07
C GLY A 160 -15.33 -22.36 -32.88
N PRO A 161 -15.35 -21.05 -33.17
CA PRO A 161 -15.29 -20.00 -32.15
C PRO A 161 -16.54 -19.95 -31.27
N LEU A 162 -17.73 -20.20 -31.83
CA LEU A 162 -18.99 -20.21 -31.07
C LEU A 162 -19.03 -21.32 -30.02
N GLY A 163 -18.62 -22.54 -30.39
CA GLY A 163 -18.57 -23.68 -29.48
C GLY A 163 -17.60 -23.43 -28.33
N THR A 164 -16.42 -22.87 -28.63
CA THR A 164 -15.42 -22.49 -27.63
C THR A 164 -15.95 -21.40 -26.68
N MET A 165 -16.62 -20.37 -27.22
CA MET A 165 -17.21 -19.30 -26.41
C MET A 165 -18.30 -19.82 -25.46
N LEU A 166 -19.24 -20.62 -25.97
CA LEU A 166 -20.31 -21.22 -25.18
C LEU A 166 -19.77 -22.17 -24.11
N ALA A 167 -18.72 -22.91 -24.44
CA ALA A 167 -18.02 -23.77 -23.50
C ALA A 167 -17.37 -22.95 -22.36
N LEU A 168 -16.68 -21.85 -22.68
CA LEU A 168 -15.98 -21.03 -21.69
C LEU A 168 -16.92 -20.17 -20.82
N LEU A 169 -18.13 -19.86 -21.28
CA LEU A 169 -19.07 -18.96 -20.62
C LEU A 169 -19.34 -19.31 -19.14
N PRO A 170 -19.68 -20.57 -18.75
CA PRO A 170 -19.95 -20.90 -17.36
C PRO A 170 -18.72 -20.72 -16.46
N SER A 171 -17.54 -21.12 -16.95
CA SER A 171 -16.27 -20.93 -16.23
C SER A 171 -15.99 -19.44 -16.05
N GLY A 172 -16.16 -18.64 -17.10
CA GLY A 172 -15.97 -17.19 -17.05
C GLY A 172 -16.90 -16.50 -16.06
N LEU A 173 -18.19 -16.89 -16.02
CA LEU A 173 -19.18 -16.31 -15.10
C LEU A 173 -18.86 -16.57 -13.63
N VAL A 174 -18.19 -17.68 -13.30
CA VAL A 174 -17.78 -18.00 -11.92
C VAL A 174 -16.38 -17.46 -11.60
N LEU A 175 -15.42 -17.67 -12.50
CA LEU A 175 -14.02 -17.31 -12.29
C LEU A 175 -13.80 -15.80 -12.32
N LEU A 176 -14.57 -15.05 -13.12
CA LEU A 176 -14.43 -13.60 -13.17
C LEU A 176 -14.71 -12.97 -11.80
N PRO A 177 -15.90 -13.08 -11.18
CA PRO A 177 -16.15 -12.46 -9.88
C PRO A 177 -15.25 -13.03 -8.77
N LEU A 178 -14.99 -14.34 -8.76
CA LEU A 178 -14.11 -14.97 -7.78
C LEU A 178 -12.65 -14.44 -7.90
N GLY A 179 -12.18 -14.32 -9.13
CA GLY A 179 -10.89 -13.73 -9.48
C GLY A 179 -10.82 -12.28 -9.03
N SER A 180 -11.82 -11.45 -9.35
CA SER A 180 -11.88 -10.05 -8.91
C SER A 180 -11.84 -9.91 -7.41
N PHE A 181 -12.63 -10.73 -6.70
CA PHE A 181 -12.69 -10.73 -5.24
C PHE A 181 -11.30 -11.03 -4.64
N THR A 182 -10.64 -12.05 -5.19
CA THR A 182 -9.30 -12.45 -4.75
C THR A 182 -8.27 -11.36 -5.06
N LEU A 183 -8.30 -10.81 -6.28
CA LEU A 183 -7.42 -9.72 -6.71
C LEU A 183 -7.62 -8.44 -5.89
N LEU A 184 -8.85 -8.14 -5.46
CA LEU A 184 -9.14 -7.05 -4.53
C LEU A 184 -8.53 -7.30 -3.15
N PHE A 185 -8.76 -8.49 -2.58
CA PHE A 185 -8.15 -8.86 -1.30
C PHE A 185 -6.62 -8.75 -1.36
N LEU A 186 -6.03 -9.28 -2.42
CA LEU A 186 -4.61 -9.22 -2.71
C LEU A 186 -4.11 -7.78 -2.86
N GLY A 187 -4.87 -6.90 -3.53
CA GLY A 187 -4.60 -5.46 -3.56
C GLY A 187 -4.59 -4.83 -2.17
N ARG A 188 -5.56 -5.19 -1.30
CA ARG A 188 -5.60 -4.75 0.10
C ARG A 188 -4.43 -5.29 0.93
N VAL A 189 -3.91 -6.48 0.62
CA VAL A 189 -2.67 -7.00 1.23
C VAL A 189 -1.49 -6.11 0.85
N VAL A 190 -1.35 -5.70 -0.42
CA VAL A 190 -0.30 -4.77 -0.85
C VAL A 190 -0.40 -3.44 -0.11
N THR A 191 -1.60 -2.83 -0.06
CA THR A 191 -1.78 -1.49 0.56
C THR A 191 -1.50 -1.50 2.05
N THR A 192 -2.06 -2.45 2.80
CA THR A 192 -1.80 -2.59 4.25
C THR A 192 -0.32 -2.81 4.54
N SER A 193 0.34 -3.65 3.73
CA SER A 193 1.78 -3.91 3.82
C SER A 193 2.62 -2.69 3.48
N ALA A 194 2.22 -1.89 2.48
CA ALA A 194 2.87 -0.63 2.11
C ALA A 194 2.79 0.43 3.21
N VAL A 195 1.72 0.43 4.00
CA VAL A 195 1.58 1.29 5.19
C VAL A 195 2.41 0.78 6.37
N GLY A 196 2.86 -0.48 6.34
CA GLY A 196 3.56 -1.14 7.45
C GLY A 196 2.60 -1.76 8.47
N GLU A 197 1.33 -1.93 8.11
CA GLU A 197 0.37 -2.62 8.97
C GLU A 197 0.68 -4.11 9.01
N VAL A 198 0.60 -4.70 10.20
CA VAL A 198 0.91 -6.13 10.40
C VAL A 198 -0.32 -7.02 10.34
N HIS A 199 -1.49 -6.44 10.58
CA HIS A 199 -2.75 -7.17 10.55
C HIS A 199 -3.19 -7.40 9.10
N HIS A 200 -3.88 -8.51 8.88
CA HIS A 200 -4.47 -8.77 7.58
C HIS A 200 -5.57 -7.75 7.25
N PRO A 201 -5.78 -7.42 5.97
CA PRO A 201 -6.90 -6.60 5.57
C PRO A 201 -8.23 -7.29 5.89
N ARG A 202 -9.27 -6.47 6.04
CA ARG A 202 -10.66 -6.95 6.08
C ARG A 202 -11.04 -7.53 4.71
N TRP A 203 -11.93 -8.51 4.74
CA TRP A 203 -12.49 -9.11 3.52
C TRP A 203 -13.13 -8.01 2.64
N PRO A 204 -12.95 -8.08 1.31
CA PRO A 204 -13.65 -7.19 0.40
C PRO A 204 -15.15 -7.39 0.50
N ASP A 205 -15.87 -6.29 0.30
CA ASP A 205 -17.31 -6.33 0.12
C ASP A 205 -17.60 -6.83 -1.31
N TRP A 206 -18.75 -7.46 -1.51
CA TRP A 206 -19.20 -7.92 -2.83
C TRP A 206 -19.80 -6.77 -3.65
N ASP A 207 -19.11 -5.63 -3.70
CA ASP A 207 -19.49 -4.51 -4.56
C ASP A 207 -18.92 -4.70 -5.97
N PRO A 208 -19.77 -4.92 -7.01
CA PRO A 208 -19.29 -5.11 -8.38
C PRO A 208 -18.50 -3.92 -8.90
N VAL A 209 -18.79 -2.70 -8.43
CA VAL A 209 -18.07 -1.49 -8.85
C VAL A 209 -16.64 -1.55 -8.32
N GLU A 210 -16.45 -1.84 -7.03
CA GLU A 210 -15.12 -2.00 -6.43
C GLU A 210 -14.34 -3.13 -7.13
N MET A 211 -15.00 -4.26 -7.42
CA MET A 211 -14.41 -5.41 -8.11
C MET A 211 -13.92 -5.06 -9.51
N LEU A 212 -14.71 -4.33 -10.29
CA LEU A 212 -14.33 -3.92 -11.64
C LEU A 212 -13.15 -2.94 -11.64
N HIS A 213 -13.13 -1.98 -10.72
CA HIS A 213 -11.98 -1.07 -10.53
C HIS A 213 -10.72 -1.83 -10.12
N GLY A 214 -10.86 -2.82 -9.24
CA GLY A 214 -9.81 -3.74 -8.86
C GLY A 214 -9.20 -4.43 -10.07
N ILE A 215 -10.02 -5.21 -10.82
CA ILE A 215 -9.56 -5.91 -12.03
C ILE A 215 -8.92 -4.95 -13.03
N GLY A 216 -9.52 -3.78 -13.26
CA GLY A 216 -9.02 -2.80 -14.23
C GLY A 216 -7.57 -2.42 -13.97
N ARG A 217 -7.17 -2.26 -12.69
CA ARG A 217 -5.78 -1.96 -12.30
C ARG A 217 -4.84 -3.11 -12.58
N TRP A 218 -5.26 -4.34 -12.29
CA TRP A 218 -4.47 -5.55 -12.56
C TRP A 218 -4.27 -5.75 -14.06
N ILE A 219 -5.35 -5.67 -14.85
CA ILE A 219 -5.30 -5.74 -16.31
C ILE A 219 -4.37 -4.64 -16.84
N TRP A 220 -4.52 -3.40 -16.39
CA TRP A 220 -3.68 -2.30 -16.82
C TRP A 220 -2.20 -2.56 -16.51
N ALA A 221 -1.86 -3.00 -15.30
CA ALA A 221 -0.47 -3.30 -14.93
C ALA A 221 0.13 -4.45 -15.76
N ILE A 222 -0.65 -5.50 -16.03
CA ILE A 222 -0.25 -6.62 -16.89
C ILE A 222 -0.05 -6.13 -18.33
N LEU A 223 -0.97 -5.33 -18.87
CA LEU A 223 -0.87 -4.81 -20.23
C LEU A 223 0.36 -3.93 -20.41
N VAL A 224 0.63 -3.00 -19.49
CA VAL A 224 1.79 -2.10 -19.63
C VAL A 224 3.11 -2.86 -19.41
N GLY A 225 3.18 -3.78 -18.43
CA GLY A 225 4.35 -4.64 -18.23
C GLY A 225 4.60 -5.57 -19.43
N GLY A 226 3.53 -6.17 -19.96
CA GLY A 226 3.55 -7.00 -21.15
C GLY A 226 3.96 -6.23 -22.40
N LEU A 227 3.48 -4.99 -22.58
CA LEU A 227 3.87 -4.15 -23.71
C LEU A 227 5.35 -3.75 -23.65
N LEU A 228 5.93 -3.59 -22.46
CA LEU A 228 7.34 -3.15 -22.33
C LEU A 228 8.35 -4.29 -22.30
N GLY A 229 8.02 -5.45 -21.73
CA GLY A 229 8.94 -6.60 -21.75
C GLY A 229 8.46 -7.75 -22.61
N GLY A 230 7.16 -8.07 -22.57
CA GLY A 230 6.58 -9.19 -23.32
C GLY A 230 6.60 -8.96 -24.83
N PHE A 231 6.18 -7.79 -25.32
CA PHE A 231 6.16 -7.49 -26.74
C PHE A 231 7.56 -7.52 -27.37
N PRO A 232 8.59 -6.87 -26.79
CA PRO A 232 9.97 -7.04 -27.28
C PRO A 232 10.47 -8.49 -27.20
N SER A 233 10.12 -9.24 -26.14
CA SER A 233 10.51 -10.65 -26.02
C SER A 233 9.92 -11.51 -27.14
N VAL A 234 8.62 -11.35 -27.42
CA VAL A 234 7.94 -12.09 -28.49
C VAL A 234 8.46 -11.66 -29.85
N ALA A 235 8.65 -10.36 -30.08
CA ALA A 235 9.26 -9.87 -31.31
C ALA A 235 10.64 -10.48 -31.52
N TYR A 236 11.50 -10.42 -30.49
CA TYR A 236 12.84 -11.03 -30.54
C TYR A 236 12.77 -12.51 -30.88
N TRP A 237 11.94 -13.29 -30.19
CA TRP A 237 11.76 -14.71 -30.43
C TRP A 237 11.32 -15.03 -31.87
N LEU A 238 10.40 -14.24 -32.45
CA LEU A 238 9.93 -14.43 -33.82
C LEU A 238 11.01 -14.14 -34.89
N TYR A 239 12.02 -13.33 -34.57
CA TYR A 239 13.09 -12.97 -35.50
C TYR A 239 14.41 -13.75 -35.29
N CYS A 240 14.59 -14.43 -34.17
CA CYS A 240 15.88 -15.02 -33.81
C CYS A 240 16.19 -16.39 -34.46
N GLY A 241 15.18 -17.11 -34.97
CA GLY A 241 15.38 -18.47 -35.47
C GLY A 241 15.60 -19.48 -34.34
N ASP A 242 16.68 -20.26 -34.39
CA ASP A 242 17.03 -21.21 -33.34
C ASP A 242 17.55 -20.48 -32.11
N VAL A 243 16.96 -20.76 -30.93
CA VAL A 243 17.27 -20.06 -29.69
C VAL A 243 18.58 -20.62 -29.10
N ASP A 244 19.66 -19.85 -29.20
CA ASP A 244 20.92 -20.14 -28.53
C ASP A 244 20.86 -19.75 -27.04
N LEU A 245 21.87 -20.16 -26.26
CA LEU A 245 21.99 -19.78 -24.84
C LEU A 245 21.98 -18.25 -24.65
N PHE A 246 22.61 -17.52 -25.58
CA PHE A 246 22.64 -16.06 -25.55
C PHE A 246 21.24 -15.45 -25.76
N ASP A 247 20.46 -16.01 -26.68
CA ASP A 247 19.08 -15.58 -26.94
C ASP A 247 18.17 -15.86 -25.75
N ALA A 248 18.36 -16.99 -25.08
CA ALA A 248 17.65 -17.31 -23.84
C ALA A 248 17.93 -16.28 -22.75
N ILE A 249 19.18 -15.81 -22.61
CA ILE A 249 19.53 -14.73 -21.67
C ILE A 249 18.80 -13.44 -22.04
N ILE A 250 18.81 -13.03 -23.32
CA ILE A 250 18.11 -11.82 -23.77
C ILE A 250 16.61 -11.91 -23.49
N LEU A 251 15.98 -13.04 -23.77
CA LEU A 251 14.56 -13.26 -23.50
C LEU A 251 14.24 -13.17 -22.00
N VAL A 252 15.09 -13.75 -21.15
CA VAL A 252 14.96 -13.67 -19.68
C VAL A 252 15.12 -12.23 -19.20
N GLU A 253 16.08 -11.47 -19.75
CA GLU A 253 16.29 -10.07 -19.41
C GLU A 253 15.09 -9.19 -19.81
N LEU A 254 14.59 -9.34 -21.03
CA LEU A 254 13.41 -8.61 -21.52
C LEU A 254 12.16 -8.94 -20.70
N ALA A 255 11.95 -10.22 -20.37
CA ALA A 255 10.86 -10.64 -19.50
C ALA A 255 11.01 -10.07 -18.08
N ALA A 256 12.22 -10.06 -17.52
CA ALA A 256 12.50 -9.48 -16.21
C ALA A 256 12.23 -7.97 -16.18
N VAL A 257 12.62 -7.23 -17.23
CA VAL A 257 12.31 -5.80 -17.37
C VAL A 257 10.80 -5.56 -17.39
N GLY A 258 10.05 -6.33 -18.18
CA GLY A 258 8.59 -6.25 -18.21
C GLY A 258 7.94 -6.57 -16.87
N ALA A 259 8.44 -7.59 -16.16
CA ALA A 259 7.95 -7.98 -14.85
C ALA A 259 8.22 -6.91 -13.78
N ILE A 260 9.43 -6.35 -13.71
CA ILE A 260 9.77 -5.25 -12.81
C ILE A 260 8.86 -4.06 -13.09
N TYR A 261 8.73 -3.67 -14.37
CA TYR A 261 7.88 -2.57 -14.75
C TYR A 261 6.42 -2.82 -14.35
N GLY A 262 5.87 -4.00 -14.67
CA GLY A 262 4.50 -4.38 -14.34
C GLY A 262 4.24 -4.36 -12.83
N GLN A 263 5.19 -4.81 -12.01
CA GLN A 263 5.10 -4.75 -10.54
C GLN A 263 5.03 -3.31 -10.03
N VAL A 264 5.89 -2.42 -10.53
CA VAL A 264 5.91 -1.01 -10.13
C VAL A 264 4.65 -0.29 -10.63
N ALA A 265 4.19 -0.59 -11.84
CA ALA A 265 2.94 -0.06 -12.40
C ALA A 265 1.71 -0.51 -11.59
N LEU A 266 1.65 -1.79 -11.21
CA LEU A 266 0.61 -2.32 -10.33
C LEU A 266 0.61 -1.56 -9.01
N LEU A 267 1.77 -1.45 -8.37
CA LEU A 267 1.92 -0.77 -7.11
C LEU A 267 1.51 0.71 -7.21
N ALA A 268 1.94 1.42 -8.26
CA ALA A 268 1.52 2.79 -8.51
C ALA A 268 0.00 2.90 -8.68
N SER A 269 -0.62 2.04 -9.49
CA SER A 269 -2.07 2.06 -9.73
C SER A 269 -2.90 1.79 -8.48
N ILE A 270 -2.42 0.89 -7.60
CA ILE A 270 -3.08 0.55 -6.35
C ILE A 270 -2.91 1.67 -5.33
N LEU A 271 -1.70 2.22 -5.18
CA LEU A 271 -1.41 3.22 -4.14
C LEU A 271 -1.93 4.62 -4.49
N TYR A 272 -1.96 4.99 -5.77
CA TYR A 272 -2.53 6.27 -6.24
C TYR A 272 -4.05 6.24 -6.40
N ASP A 273 -4.68 5.07 -6.26
CA ASP A 273 -6.13 4.90 -6.47
C ASP A 273 -6.61 5.26 -7.90
N ASP A 274 -5.67 5.37 -8.84
CA ASP A 274 -5.91 5.82 -10.21
C ASP A 274 -5.10 4.93 -11.18
N PRO A 275 -5.73 4.27 -12.17
CA PRO A 275 -4.99 3.53 -13.19
C PRO A 275 -3.99 4.41 -13.96
N LEU A 276 -4.27 5.71 -14.11
CA LEU A 276 -3.35 6.67 -14.74
C LEU A 276 -2.13 6.98 -13.86
N GLY A 277 -2.17 6.63 -12.57
CA GLY A 277 -1.02 6.69 -11.67
C GLY A 277 0.15 5.82 -12.14
N ALA A 278 -0.12 4.80 -12.98
CA ALA A 278 0.89 3.97 -13.64
C ALA A 278 1.50 4.61 -14.90
N HIS A 279 1.50 5.95 -15.00
CA HIS A 279 2.16 6.67 -16.08
C HIS A 279 3.64 6.26 -16.21
N PRO A 280 4.15 6.02 -17.44
CA PRO A 280 5.49 5.48 -17.66
C PRO A 280 6.61 6.31 -17.04
N GLY A 281 6.51 7.65 -17.11
CA GLY A 281 7.47 8.53 -16.46
C GLY A 281 7.53 8.37 -14.93
N THR A 282 6.41 8.07 -14.28
CA THR A 282 6.35 7.86 -12.82
C THR A 282 6.98 6.52 -12.44
N VAL A 283 6.65 5.47 -13.20
CA VAL A 283 7.19 4.11 -13.01
C VAL A 283 8.70 4.08 -13.25
N VAL A 284 9.19 4.62 -14.38
CA VAL A 284 10.63 4.67 -14.70
C VAL A 284 11.39 5.48 -13.66
N ARG A 285 10.86 6.65 -13.25
CA ARG A 285 11.49 7.47 -12.20
C ARG A 285 11.56 6.71 -10.87
N ALA A 286 10.55 5.93 -10.52
CA ALA A 286 10.55 5.13 -9.30
C ALA A 286 11.54 3.96 -9.37
N ILE A 287 11.60 3.24 -10.49
CA ILE A 287 12.59 2.19 -10.72
C ILE A 287 14.01 2.78 -10.61
N TRP A 288 14.26 3.93 -11.25
CA TRP A 288 15.57 4.59 -11.21
C TRP A 288 15.96 5.07 -9.82
N ARG A 289 15.03 5.66 -9.06
CA ARG A 289 15.29 6.15 -7.69
C ARG A 289 15.57 5.04 -6.68
N VAL A 290 14.90 3.90 -6.83
CA VAL A 290 15.06 2.74 -5.94
C VAL A 290 16.24 1.87 -6.39
N GLY A 291 16.55 1.84 -7.69
CA GLY A 291 17.67 1.14 -8.27
C GLY A 291 17.58 -0.39 -8.10
N TRP A 292 18.72 -1.00 -7.81
CA TRP A 292 18.90 -2.45 -7.69
C TRP A 292 18.07 -3.11 -6.58
N ALA A 293 17.49 -2.35 -5.66
CA ALA A 293 16.67 -2.91 -4.60
C ALA A 293 15.44 -3.67 -5.16
N TRP A 294 14.95 -3.32 -6.36
CA TRP A 294 13.86 -4.03 -7.04
C TRP A 294 14.17 -5.49 -7.39
N VAL A 295 15.45 -5.87 -7.48
CA VAL A 295 15.84 -7.25 -7.78
C VAL A 295 15.28 -8.22 -6.75
N PHE A 296 15.25 -7.86 -5.47
CA PHE A 296 14.76 -8.75 -4.42
C PHE A 296 13.28 -9.15 -4.58
N PRO A 297 12.29 -8.23 -4.60
CA PRO A 297 10.89 -8.61 -4.80
C PRO A 297 10.67 -9.30 -6.16
N SER A 298 11.42 -8.92 -7.20
CA SER A 298 11.30 -9.56 -8.51
C SER A 298 11.81 -11.00 -8.52
N ILE A 299 12.91 -11.33 -7.82
CA ILE A 299 13.37 -12.72 -7.64
C ILE A 299 12.31 -13.55 -6.91
N VAL A 300 11.72 -13.00 -5.84
CA VAL A 300 10.66 -13.71 -5.09
C VAL A 300 9.47 -14.02 -6.00
N ILE A 301 9.00 -13.03 -6.76
CA ILE A 301 7.90 -13.19 -7.71
C ILE A 301 8.24 -14.21 -8.80
N ALA A 302 9.40 -14.06 -9.44
CA ALA A 302 9.87 -14.98 -10.48
C ALA A 302 9.93 -16.41 -9.94
N THR A 303 10.51 -16.61 -8.75
CA THR A 303 10.59 -17.94 -8.11
C THR A 303 9.21 -18.56 -7.91
N PHE A 304 8.25 -17.82 -7.36
CA PHE A 304 6.89 -18.32 -7.16
C PHE A 304 6.18 -18.63 -8.48
N LEU A 305 6.32 -17.77 -9.49
CA LEU A 305 5.73 -17.98 -10.82
C LEU A 305 6.34 -19.18 -11.54
N THR A 306 7.67 -19.36 -11.46
CA THR A 306 8.36 -20.52 -12.03
C THR A 306 7.93 -21.81 -11.35
N VAL A 307 7.82 -21.83 -10.02
CA VAL A 307 7.34 -23.02 -9.29
C VAL A 307 5.87 -23.29 -9.62
N ALA A 308 5.02 -22.26 -9.70
CA ALA A 308 3.62 -22.42 -10.11
C ALA A 308 3.51 -22.99 -11.53
N TRP A 309 4.27 -22.42 -12.48
CA TRP A 309 4.31 -22.91 -13.86
C TRP A 309 4.74 -24.37 -13.93
N TYR A 310 5.85 -24.73 -13.28
CA TYR A 310 6.35 -26.10 -13.24
C TYR A 310 5.36 -27.07 -12.56
N ALA A 311 4.73 -26.64 -11.47
CA ALA A 311 3.69 -27.43 -10.81
C ALA A 311 2.51 -27.69 -11.75
N LEU A 312 2.09 -26.68 -12.53
CA LEU A 312 1.04 -26.82 -13.53
C LEU A 312 1.44 -27.79 -14.65
N THR A 313 2.68 -27.73 -15.15
CA THR A 313 3.13 -28.64 -16.21
C THR A 313 3.16 -30.09 -15.73
N VAL A 314 3.71 -30.36 -14.54
CA VAL A 314 3.72 -31.70 -13.93
C VAL A 314 2.30 -32.21 -13.72
N LEU A 315 1.39 -31.34 -13.30
CA LEU A 315 0.00 -31.67 -13.04
C LEU A 315 -0.77 -32.09 -14.30
N LEU A 316 -0.43 -31.52 -15.45
CA LEU A 316 -1.00 -31.92 -16.74
C LEU A 316 -0.53 -33.31 -17.20
N GLU A 317 0.57 -33.84 -16.66
CA GLU A 317 1.08 -35.19 -16.96
C GLU A 317 0.47 -36.28 -16.07
N VAL A 318 -0.24 -35.91 -14.98
CA VAL A 318 -0.83 -36.88 -14.04
C VAL A 318 -2.06 -37.57 -14.66
N GLN A 319 -1.92 -38.86 -15.00
CA GLN A 319 -3.00 -39.65 -15.60
C GLN A 319 -4.07 -40.12 -14.60
N SER A 320 -3.72 -40.24 -13.31
CA SER A 320 -4.66 -40.72 -12.29
C SER A 320 -5.65 -39.61 -11.91
N PRO A 321 -6.98 -39.81 -12.09
CA PRO A 321 -7.98 -38.75 -11.90
C PRO A 321 -8.08 -38.29 -10.43
N TRP A 322 -7.84 -39.18 -9.47
CA TRP A 322 -7.88 -38.83 -8.05
C TRP A 322 -6.64 -38.04 -7.61
N LEU A 323 -5.46 -38.44 -8.11
CA LEU A 323 -4.22 -37.72 -7.83
C LEU A 323 -4.21 -36.36 -8.52
N SER A 324 -4.69 -36.27 -9.77
CA SER A 324 -4.79 -34.99 -10.48
C SER A 324 -5.78 -34.05 -9.78
N ALA A 325 -6.94 -34.54 -9.34
CA ALA A 325 -7.89 -33.75 -8.57
C ALA A 325 -7.27 -33.18 -7.28
N LEU A 326 -6.61 -34.03 -6.48
CA LEU A 326 -5.94 -33.61 -5.24
C LEU A 326 -4.79 -32.64 -5.50
N ALA A 327 -3.97 -32.91 -6.52
CA ALA A 327 -2.85 -32.05 -6.88
C ALA A 327 -3.32 -30.70 -7.46
N TYR A 328 -4.47 -30.66 -8.16
CA TYR A 328 -5.09 -29.41 -8.61
C TYR A 328 -5.64 -28.58 -7.47
N TRP A 329 -6.21 -29.21 -6.44
CA TRP A 329 -6.55 -28.51 -5.21
C TRP A 329 -5.29 -27.94 -4.51
N GLY A 330 -4.24 -28.77 -4.38
CA GLY A 330 -2.96 -28.36 -3.80
C GLY A 330 -2.30 -27.20 -4.57
N TYR A 331 -2.42 -27.19 -5.90
CA TYR A 331 -1.97 -26.11 -6.77
C TYR A 331 -2.68 -24.79 -6.45
N TRP A 332 -4.01 -24.80 -6.26
CA TRP A 332 -4.75 -23.59 -5.87
C TRP A 332 -4.39 -23.10 -4.47
N VAL A 333 -4.16 -24.00 -3.51
CA VAL A 333 -3.64 -23.65 -2.18
C VAL A 333 -2.29 -22.94 -2.31
N PHE A 334 -1.38 -23.50 -3.13
CA PHE A 334 -0.08 -22.92 -3.40
C PHE A 334 -0.18 -21.54 -4.06
N LEU A 335 -1.05 -21.36 -5.05
CA LEU A 335 -1.26 -20.08 -5.72
C LEU A 335 -1.78 -19.00 -4.77
N CYS A 336 -2.84 -19.29 -4.00
CA CYS A 336 -3.39 -18.33 -3.04
C CYS A 336 -2.36 -17.95 -1.96
N TYR A 337 -1.63 -18.95 -1.44
CA TYR A 337 -0.55 -18.74 -0.48
C TYR A 337 0.58 -17.87 -1.07
N GLY A 338 1.10 -18.28 -2.24
CA GLY A 338 2.19 -17.59 -2.92
C GLY A 338 1.85 -16.16 -3.27
N ALA A 339 0.63 -15.91 -3.77
CA ALA A 339 0.15 -14.57 -4.08
C ALA A 339 0.13 -13.65 -2.85
N MET A 340 -0.35 -14.13 -1.70
CA MET A 340 -0.32 -13.33 -0.46
C MET A 340 1.11 -13.02 -0.01
N VAL A 341 2.02 -14.01 -0.05
CA VAL A 341 3.44 -13.83 0.32
C VAL A 341 4.10 -12.81 -0.60
N VAL A 342 3.95 -12.97 -1.91
CA VAL A 342 4.52 -12.10 -2.94
C VAL A 342 4.06 -10.66 -2.74
N LEU A 343 2.76 -10.44 -2.56
CA LEU A 343 2.20 -9.10 -2.42
C LEU A 343 2.52 -8.48 -1.07
N ARG A 344 2.65 -9.28 -0.01
CA ARG A 344 3.20 -8.84 1.27
C ARG A 344 4.64 -8.35 1.11
N VAL A 345 5.50 -9.12 0.44
CA VAL A 345 6.89 -8.74 0.17
C VAL A 345 6.95 -7.46 -0.66
N LEU A 346 6.13 -7.34 -1.70
CA LEU A 346 6.05 -6.15 -2.55
C LEU A 346 5.61 -4.91 -1.77
N GLY A 347 4.58 -5.03 -0.92
CA GLY A 347 4.13 -3.94 -0.08
C GLY A 347 5.16 -3.54 0.98
N LEU A 348 5.79 -4.50 1.67
CA LEU A 348 6.87 -4.21 2.63
C LEU A 348 8.10 -3.57 1.96
N PHE A 349 8.44 -4.01 0.74
CA PHE A 349 9.51 -3.41 -0.04
C PHE A 349 9.24 -1.93 -0.30
N TYR A 350 8.01 -1.62 -0.70
CA TYR A 350 7.57 -0.24 -0.85
C TYR A 350 7.63 0.53 0.46
N HIS A 351 7.14 -0.04 1.57
CA HIS A 351 7.15 0.60 2.89
C HIS A 351 8.56 1.10 3.26
N ARG A 352 9.59 0.27 3.03
CA ARG A 352 10.99 0.63 3.28
C ARG A 352 11.49 1.79 2.40
N HIS A 353 10.97 1.91 1.17
CA HIS A 353 11.39 2.93 0.19
C HIS A 353 10.40 4.10 0.04
N ALA A 354 9.35 4.16 0.85
CA ALA A 354 8.28 5.15 0.70
C ALA A 354 8.80 6.60 0.72
N ARG A 355 9.82 6.88 1.55
CA ARG A 355 10.46 8.21 1.63
C ARG A 355 11.17 8.61 0.33
N VAL A 356 11.82 7.66 -0.33
CA VAL A 356 12.57 7.89 -1.59
C VAL A 356 11.61 8.07 -2.77
N LEU A 357 10.52 7.28 -2.76
CA LEU A 357 9.50 7.32 -3.81
C LEU A 357 8.67 8.60 -3.74
N GLY A 358 8.38 9.11 -2.52
CA GLY A 358 7.57 10.31 -2.33
C GLY A 358 6.09 10.11 -2.70
N TRP A 359 5.66 8.86 -2.85
CA TRP A 359 4.32 8.47 -3.27
C TRP A 359 3.27 8.55 -2.14
N PHE A 360 3.70 8.78 -0.89
CA PHE A 360 2.77 8.98 0.25
C PHE A 360 3.01 10.28 1.02
N ARG A 361 2.03 11.19 0.92
CA ARG A 361 1.70 12.16 1.98
C ARG A 361 0.37 11.86 2.67
N GLU A 362 -0.51 11.04 2.06
CA GLU A 362 -1.87 10.77 2.54
C GLU A 362 -2.18 9.26 2.55
N ARG A 363 -3.00 8.80 3.50
CA ARG A 363 -3.37 7.37 3.63
C ARG A 363 -4.32 6.98 2.48
N PRO A 364 -4.07 5.88 1.74
CA PRO A 364 -4.95 5.46 0.65
C PRO A 364 -6.34 5.11 1.21
N ARG A 365 -7.41 5.43 0.45
CA ARG A 365 -8.80 5.28 0.91
C ARG A 365 -9.23 3.82 1.14
N TRP A 366 -8.50 2.86 0.58
CA TRP A 366 -8.85 1.44 0.54
C TRP A 366 -8.49 0.63 1.80
N GLY A 367 -7.96 1.28 2.85
CA GLY A 367 -7.52 0.62 4.10
C GLY A 367 -8.46 0.80 5.30
N GLY A 368 -9.74 1.15 5.06
CA GLY A 368 -10.72 1.55 6.08
C GLY A 368 -11.42 0.40 6.83
#